data_AF-A0A8H5TJJ8-F1
#
_entry.id   AF-A0A8H5TJJ8-F1
#
_cell.length_a   1.000
_cell.length_b   1.000
_cell.length_c   1.000
_cell.angle_alpha   90.00
_cell.angle_beta   90.00
_cell.angle_gamma   90.00
#
_symmetry.space_group_name_H-M   'P 1'
#
loop_
_entity.id
_entity.type
_entity.pdbx_description
1 polymer ?
#
loop_
_entity_poly.entity_id
_entity_poly.type
_entity_poly.pdbx_seq_one_letter_code
_entity_poly.pdbx_strand_id
1 'polypeptide(L)'
;MEQFDISGHVAALVKEANTLRQQDAAQKEEIENLQSQLKYYNEETKALNLARIQYEAALDKRDAEVFELGISVENWKTDCQLFKDELAKARADFQLLTVKHASVKEEHSSLDAKLSRREQQIKNMATIMRRKIATNRVVLVAFKAAYKILPSLKEKNHYSRILELAKQAPHRDRVEWELAEALKEAGFSFAQVEPDVASQIPDEIEEPTASDADKDVDTKHSFPEAAN
;
A
#
# COMPACT_ATOMS: atom_id res chain seq x y z
N MET A 1 29.53 130.36 -12.70
CA MET A 1 28.26 129.66 -12.97
C MET A 1 28.59 128.53 -13.92
N GLU A 2 28.77 127.32 -13.41
CA GLU A 2 28.90 126.13 -14.27
C GLU A 2 27.54 125.90 -14.94
N GLN A 3 27.57 125.83 -16.26
CA GLN A 3 26.39 125.54 -17.07
C GLN A 3 26.06 124.06 -16.84
N PHE A 4 25.04 123.81 -16.03
CA PHE A 4 24.53 122.47 -15.77
C PHE A 4 24.16 121.82 -17.11
N ASP A 5 24.91 120.80 -17.54
CA ASP A 5 24.68 120.08 -18.79
C ASP A 5 23.48 119.14 -18.63
N ILE A 6 22.30 119.74 -18.77
CA ILE A 6 21.00 119.06 -18.77
C ILE A 6 20.94 118.02 -19.89
N SER A 7 21.59 118.28 -21.03
CA SER A 7 21.51 117.40 -22.20
C SER A 7 22.26 116.09 -21.96
N GLY A 8 23.47 116.16 -21.40
CA GLY A 8 24.25 114.97 -21.02
C GLY A 8 23.54 114.10 -19.97
N HIS A 9 22.93 114.72 -18.95
CA HIS A 9 22.16 114.00 -17.93
C HIS A 9 20.92 113.31 -18.52
N VAL A 10 20.17 113.99 -19.41
CA VAL A 10 19.01 113.40 -20.07
C VAL A 10 19.41 112.22 -20.97
N ALA A 11 20.53 112.32 -21.70
CA ALA A 11 21.04 111.21 -22.52
C ALA A 11 21.45 109.98 -21.68
N ALA A 12 22.08 110.20 -20.52
CA ALA A 12 22.44 109.13 -19.59
C ALA A 12 21.20 108.42 -19.02
N LEU A 13 20.19 109.18 -18.59
CA LEU A 13 18.91 108.64 -18.09
C LEU A 13 18.16 107.85 -19.16
N VAL A 14 18.16 108.30 -20.43
CA VAL A 14 17.54 107.57 -21.54
C VAL A 14 18.27 106.26 -21.81
N LYS A 15 19.61 106.25 -21.75
CA LYS A 15 20.41 105.03 -21.91
C LYS A 15 20.11 104.03 -20.79
N GLU A 16 20.08 104.48 -19.54
CA GLU A 16 19.74 103.66 -18.38
C GLU A 16 18.30 103.11 -18.47
N ALA A 17 17.33 103.94 -18.85
CA ALA A 17 15.95 103.50 -19.06
C ALA A 17 15.83 102.44 -20.16
N ASN A 18 16.61 102.55 -21.24
CA ASN A 18 16.66 101.53 -22.29
C ASN A 18 17.32 100.23 -21.80
N THR A 19 18.39 100.31 -21.00
CA THR A 19 19.02 99.13 -20.40
C THR A 19 18.06 98.42 -19.43
N LEU A 20 17.37 99.17 -18.57
CA LEU A 20 16.37 98.62 -17.65
C LEU A 20 15.21 97.96 -18.40
N ARG A 21 14.74 98.54 -19.52
CA ARG A 21 13.72 97.92 -20.38
C ARG A 21 14.20 96.60 -21.00
N GLN A 22 15.45 96.54 -21.45
CA GLN A 22 16.03 95.31 -21.99
C GLN A 22 16.15 94.22 -20.90
N GLN A 23 16.56 94.61 -19.69
CA GLN A 23 16.63 93.69 -18.55
C GLN A 23 15.24 93.19 -18.12
N ASP A 24 14.23 94.06 -18.05
CA ASP A 24 12.84 93.68 -17.75
C ASP A 24 12.27 92.72 -18.81
N ALA A 25 12.56 92.96 -20.10
CA ALA A 25 12.17 92.04 -21.16
C ALA A 25 12.84 90.66 -21.02
N ALA A 26 14.15 90.62 -20.77
CA ALA A 26 14.88 89.38 -20.57
C ALA A 26 14.43 88.61 -19.31
N GLN A 27 14.13 89.33 -18.22
CA GLN A 27 13.60 88.72 -17.00
C GLN A 27 12.20 88.13 -17.21
N LYS A 28 11.34 88.79 -17.99
CA LYS A 28 10.01 88.26 -18.34
C LYS A 28 10.10 86.97 -19.14
N GLU A 29 10.99 86.93 -20.13
CA GLU A 29 11.25 85.73 -20.92
C GLU A 29 11.76 84.58 -20.04
N GLU A 30 12.71 84.86 -19.13
CA GLU A 30 13.23 83.85 -18.21
C GLU A 30 12.15 83.35 -17.22
N ILE A 31 11.28 84.24 -16.72
CA ILE A 31 10.15 83.85 -15.87
C ILE A 31 9.19 82.92 -16.62
N GLU A 32 8.89 83.19 -17.90
CA GLU A 32 8.02 82.34 -18.71
C GLU A 32 8.65 80.96 -18.99
N ASN A 33 9.95 80.93 -19.27
CA ASN A 33 10.71 79.70 -19.43
C ASN A 33 10.71 78.86 -18.14
N LEU A 34 11.02 79.47 -17.00
CA LEU A 34 11.00 78.81 -15.69
C LEU A 34 9.61 78.29 -15.34
N GLN A 35 8.54 79.04 -15.63
CA GLN A 35 7.17 78.57 -15.42
C GLN A 35 6.84 77.33 -16.27
N SER A 36 7.33 77.29 -17.51
CA SER A 36 7.14 76.16 -18.41
C SER A 36 7.88 74.92 -17.91
N GLN A 37 9.13 75.07 -17.45
CA GLN A 37 9.89 73.99 -16.82
C GLN A 37 9.22 73.48 -15.54
N LEU A 38 8.70 74.38 -14.70
CA LEU A 38 8.01 74.01 -13.47
C LEU A 38 6.75 73.18 -13.77
N LYS A 39 5.98 73.55 -14.80
CA LYS A 39 4.84 72.74 -15.27
C LYS A 39 5.27 71.35 -15.74
N TYR A 40 6.32 71.28 -16.56
CA TYR A 40 6.87 70.01 -17.05
C TYR A 40 7.28 69.09 -15.90
N TYR A 41 8.10 69.57 -14.95
CA TYR A 41 8.55 68.76 -13.82
C TYR A 41 7.42 68.34 -12.89
N ASN A 42 6.37 69.16 -12.75
CA ASN A 42 5.19 68.80 -11.96
C ASN A 42 4.40 67.66 -12.62
N GLU A 43 4.24 67.68 -13.94
CA GLU A 43 3.62 66.59 -14.70
C GLU A 43 4.45 65.31 -14.65
N GLU A 44 5.76 65.41 -14.84
CA GLU A 44 6.70 64.29 -14.73
C GLU A 44 6.66 63.66 -13.32
N THR A 45 6.66 64.48 -12.27
CA THR A 45 6.57 64.00 -10.88
C THR A 45 5.27 63.22 -10.63
N LYS A 46 4.14 63.67 -11.18
CA LYS A 46 2.86 62.94 -11.09
C LYS A 46 2.92 61.60 -11.82
N ALA A 47 3.50 61.58 -13.02
CA ALA A 47 3.67 60.36 -13.80
C ALA A 47 4.57 59.34 -13.08
N LEU A 48 5.70 59.79 -12.51
CA LEU A 48 6.61 58.95 -11.73
C LEU A 48 5.94 58.41 -10.47
N ASN A 49 5.16 59.23 -9.76
CA ASN A 49 4.44 58.75 -8.57
C ASN A 49 3.36 57.72 -8.93
N LEU A 50 2.66 57.89 -10.05
CA LEU A 50 1.71 56.89 -10.54
C LEU A 50 2.41 55.57 -10.89
N ALA A 51 3.53 55.63 -11.60
CA ALA A 51 4.33 54.46 -11.93
C ALA A 51 4.84 53.75 -10.66
N ARG A 52 5.30 54.51 -9.66
CA ARG A 52 5.72 53.97 -8.36
C ARG A 52 4.61 53.18 -7.69
N ILE A 53 3.40 53.74 -7.57
CA ILE A 53 2.25 53.07 -6.96
C ILE A 53 1.90 51.78 -7.72
N GLN A 54 1.98 51.79 -9.04
CA GLN A 54 1.72 50.59 -9.86
C GLN A 54 2.77 49.50 -9.62
N TYR A 55 4.04 49.87 -9.50
CA TYR A 55 5.11 48.91 -9.17
C TYR A 55 4.98 48.35 -7.76
N GLU A 56 4.66 49.19 -6.76
CA GLU A 56 4.41 48.75 -5.38
C GLU A 56 3.26 47.72 -5.34
N ALA A 57 2.13 48.01 -5.98
CA ALA A 57 1.00 47.07 -6.05
C ALA A 57 1.35 45.76 -6.78
N ALA A 58 2.18 45.83 -7.82
CA ALA A 58 2.64 44.65 -8.54
C ALA A 58 3.60 43.79 -7.70
N LEU A 59 4.46 44.42 -6.90
CA LEU A 59 5.34 43.72 -5.95
C LEU A 59 4.53 43.02 -4.86
N ASP A 60 3.57 43.70 -4.24
CA ASP A 60 2.71 43.10 -3.22
C ASP A 60 1.97 41.86 -3.75
N LYS A 61 1.46 41.94 -4.99
CA LYS A 61 0.83 40.80 -5.66
C LYS A 61 1.81 39.65 -5.88
N ARG A 62 3.04 39.96 -6.29
CA ARG A 62 4.08 38.94 -6.54
C ARG A 62 4.53 38.27 -5.24
N ASP A 63 4.66 39.02 -4.17
CA ASP A 63 5.02 38.50 -2.85
C ASP A 63 3.94 37.55 -2.33
N ALA A 64 2.65 37.89 -2.53
CA ALA A 64 1.54 36.99 -2.21
C ALA A 64 1.59 35.69 -3.04
N GLU A 65 1.82 35.78 -4.36
CA GLU A 65 1.97 34.62 -5.25
C GLU A 65 3.14 33.72 -4.81
N VAL A 66 4.29 34.32 -4.45
CA VAL A 66 5.46 33.57 -3.97
C VAL A 66 5.18 32.87 -2.65
N PHE A 67 4.46 33.52 -1.74
CA PHE A 67 4.07 32.92 -0.47
C PHE A 67 3.13 31.72 -0.65
N GLU A 68 2.11 31.84 -1.50
CA GLU A 68 1.18 30.75 -1.82
C GLU A 68 1.89 29.55 -2.49
N LEU A 69 2.84 29.83 -3.40
CA LEU A 69 3.69 28.81 -3.99
C LEU A 69 4.57 28.12 -2.94
N GLY A 70 5.10 28.88 -1.97
CA GLY A 70 5.87 28.33 -0.86
C GLY A 70 5.07 27.33 -0.02
N ILE A 71 3.83 27.68 0.35
CA ILE A 71 2.92 26.76 1.06
C ILE A 71 2.66 25.51 0.22
N SER A 72 2.38 25.70 -1.07
CA SER A 72 2.12 24.58 -1.98
C SER A 72 3.30 23.61 -2.03
N VAL A 73 4.53 24.12 -2.14
CA VAL A 73 5.75 23.29 -2.18
C VAL A 73 5.94 22.47 -0.90
N GLU A 74 5.70 23.05 0.28
CA GLU A 74 5.81 22.30 1.54
C GLU A 74 4.71 21.23 1.68
N ASN A 75 3.49 21.50 1.19
CA ASN A 75 2.43 20.49 1.12
C ASN A 75 2.85 19.33 0.21
N TRP A 76 3.32 19.62 -1.01
CA TRP A 76 3.80 18.61 -1.96
C TRP A 76 4.94 17.76 -1.39
N LYS A 77 5.85 18.38 -0.63
CA LYS A 77 6.95 17.68 0.03
C LYS A 77 6.46 16.73 1.11
N THR A 78 5.45 17.15 1.88
CA THR A 78 4.80 16.32 2.90
C THR A 78 4.10 15.12 2.26
N ASP A 79 3.30 15.35 1.21
CA ASP A 79 2.61 14.30 0.47
C ASP A 79 3.60 13.30 -0.15
N CYS A 80 4.68 13.80 -0.73
CA CYS A 80 5.75 12.96 -1.28
C CYS A 80 6.42 12.08 -0.21
N GLN A 81 6.57 12.57 1.02
CA GLN A 81 7.11 11.76 2.11
C GLN A 81 6.11 10.69 2.54
N LEU A 82 4.84 11.04 2.68
CA LEU A 82 3.76 10.10 3.00
C LEU A 82 3.70 8.96 1.96
N PHE A 83 3.72 9.28 0.67
CA PHE A 83 3.71 8.27 -0.39
C PHE A 83 4.96 7.37 -0.39
N LYS A 84 6.12 7.90 -0.01
CA LYS A 84 7.34 7.07 0.14
C LYS A 84 7.17 6.05 1.26
N ASP A 85 6.61 6.47 2.40
CA ASP A 85 6.43 5.62 3.56
C ASP A 85 5.35 4.55 3.29
N GLU A 86 4.25 4.93 2.64
CA GLU A 86 3.23 3.98 2.18
C GLU A 86 3.79 2.96 1.17
N LEU A 87 4.62 3.41 0.22
CA LEU A 87 5.26 2.53 -0.75
C LEU A 87 6.24 1.56 -0.08
N ALA A 88 6.98 2.01 0.94
CA ALA A 88 7.87 1.16 1.71
C ALA A 88 7.08 0.07 2.47
N LYS A 89 5.97 0.45 3.11
CA LYS A 89 5.07 -0.49 3.79
C LYS A 89 4.48 -1.52 2.81
N ALA A 90 3.95 -1.06 1.68
CA ALA A 90 3.39 -1.94 0.66
C ALA A 90 4.42 -2.94 0.10
N ARG A 91 5.68 -2.53 -0.04
CA ARG A 91 6.78 -3.42 -0.44
C ARG A 91 7.07 -4.49 0.61
N ALA A 92 7.08 -4.13 1.89
CA ALA A 92 7.28 -5.08 2.98
C ALA A 92 6.14 -6.11 3.03
N ASP A 93 4.89 -5.64 2.94
CA ASP A 93 3.70 -6.49 2.92
C ASP A 93 3.72 -7.46 1.72
N PHE A 94 4.11 -6.97 0.55
CA PHE A 94 4.25 -7.80 -0.65
C PHE A 94 5.31 -8.89 -0.51
N GLN A 95 6.46 -8.58 0.10
CA GLN A 95 7.51 -9.58 0.35
C GLN A 95 7.02 -10.65 1.33
N LEU A 96 6.37 -10.24 2.43
CA LEU A 96 5.78 -11.17 3.39
C LEU A 96 4.74 -12.08 2.73
N LEU A 97 3.86 -11.51 1.90
CA LEU A 97 2.85 -12.28 1.19
C LEU A 97 3.47 -13.28 0.20
N THR A 98 4.55 -12.88 -0.47
CA THR A 98 5.30 -13.75 -1.39
C THR A 98 5.89 -14.95 -0.66
N VAL A 99 6.49 -14.74 0.52
CA VAL A 99 7.02 -15.84 1.35
C VAL A 99 5.90 -16.77 1.82
N LYS A 100 4.79 -16.21 2.33
CA LYS A 100 3.62 -16.99 2.74
C LYS A 100 3.06 -17.83 1.59
N HIS A 101 2.94 -17.24 0.40
CA HIS A 101 2.47 -17.94 -0.79
C HIS A 101 3.40 -19.10 -1.19
N ALA A 102 4.73 -18.90 -1.11
CA ALA A 102 5.68 -19.97 -1.38
C ALA A 102 5.54 -21.14 -0.40
N SER A 103 5.40 -20.86 0.90
CA SER A 103 5.17 -21.88 1.95
C SER A 103 3.89 -22.68 1.69
N VAL A 104 2.77 -21.98 1.47
CA VAL A 104 1.47 -22.63 1.19
C VAL A 104 1.54 -23.49 -0.07
N LYS A 105 2.27 -23.04 -1.10
CA LYS A 105 2.45 -23.81 -2.34
C LYS A 105 3.24 -25.10 -2.11
N GLU A 106 4.27 -25.06 -1.26
CA GLU A 106 5.06 -26.24 -0.88
C GLU A 106 4.22 -27.22 -0.06
N GLU A 107 3.47 -26.72 0.92
CA GLU A 107 2.54 -27.51 1.72
C GLU A 107 1.48 -28.20 0.86
N HIS A 108 0.88 -27.46 -0.09
CA HIS A 108 -0.10 -28.02 -1.03
C HIS A 108 0.51 -29.13 -1.89
N SER A 109 1.72 -28.92 -2.42
CA SER A 109 2.42 -29.92 -3.22
C SER A 109 2.74 -31.19 -2.40
N SER A 110 3.11 -31.02 -1.14
CA SER A 110 3.33 -32.12 -0.19
C SER A 110 2.03 -32.89 0.12
N LEU A 111 0.93 -32.18 0.34
CA LEU A 111 -0.39 -32.77 0.56
C LEU A 111 -0.89 -33.53 -0.67
N ASP A 112 -0.73 -32.98 -1.87
CA ASP A 112 -1.09 -33.65 -3.13
C ASP A 112 -0.32 -34.95 -3.32
N ALA A 113 0.98 -34.96 -3.01
CA ALA A 113 1.80 -36.17 -3.06
C ALA A 113 1.35 -37.22 -2.03
N LYS A 114 1.03 -36.80 -0.80
CA LYS A 114 0.50 -37.68 0.25
C LYS A 114 -0.86 -38.26 -0.16
N LEU A 115 -1.75 -37.45 -0.70
CA LEU A 115 -3.09 -37.85 -1.17
C LEU A 115 -2.96 -38.85 -2.32
N SER A 116 -2.16 -38.55 -3.35
CA SER A 116 -1.87 -39.45 -4.47
C SER A 116 -1.33 -40.80 -4.00
N ARG A 117 -0.41 -40.80 -3.01
CA ARG A 117 0.10 -42.03 -2.41
C ARG A 117 -1.01 -42.83 -1.70
N ARG A 118 -1.88 -42.18 -0.94
CA ARG A 118 -3.01 -42.82 -0.25
C ARG A 118 -4.01 -43.41 -1.22
N GLU A 119 -4.33 -42.71 -2.30
CA GLU A 119 -5.20 -43.23 -3.37
C GLU A 119 -4.63 -44.50 -3.99
N GLN A 120 -3.33 -44.52 -4.29
CA GLN A 120 -2.68 -45.71 -4.82
C GLN A 120 -2.69 -46.88 -3.82
N GLN A 121 -2.44 -46.61 -2.53
CA GLN A 121 -2.53 -47.62 -1.47
C GLN A 121 -3.95 -48.21 -1.36
N ILE A 122 -4.99 -47.36 -1.41
CA ILE A 122 -6.40 -47.79 -1.38
C ILE A 122 -6.74 -48.63 -2.61
N LYS A 123 -6.29 -48.20 -3.81
CA LYS A 123 -6.51 -48.95 -5.06
C LYS A 123 -5.83 -50.33 -5.02
N ASN A 124 -4.62 -50.40 -4.49
CA ASN A 124 -3.90 -51.65 -4.28
C ASN A 124 -4.64 -52.57 -3.31
N MET A 125 -5.07 -52.03 -2.15
CA MET A 125 -5.85 -52.76 -1.16
C MET A 125 -7.13 -53.34 -1.74
N ALA A 126 -7.92 -52.53 -2.46
CA ALA A 126 -9.14 -52.97 -3.10
C ALA A 126 -8.88 -54.14 -4.07
N THR A 127 -7.76 -54.10 -4.80
CA THR A 127 -7.36 -55.16 -5.74
C THR A 127 -6.96 -56.44 -5.00
N ILE A 128 -6.14 -56.35 -3.95
CA ILE A 128 -5.70 -57.49 -3.13
C ILE A 128 -6.91 -58.16 -2.47
N MET A 129 -7.80 -57.37 -1.87
CA MET A 129 -9.00 -57.87 -1.21
C MET A 129 -9.95 -58.57 -2.19
N ARG A 130 -10.19 -57.99 -3.38
CA ARG A 130 -10.98 -58.65 -4.43
C ARG A 130 -10.37 -59.99 -4.84
N ARG A 131 -9.04 -60.06 -5.00
CA ARG A 131 -8.32 -61.31 -5.32
C ARG A 131 -8.49 -62.35 -4.22
N LYS A 132 -8.25 -62.00 -2.95
CA LYS A 132 -8.42 -62.92 -1.80
C LYS A 132 -9.86 -63.43 -1.69
N ILE A 133 -10.86 -62.57 -1.86
CA ILE A 133 -12.28 -62.96 -1.88
C ILE A 133 -12.57 -63.95 -3.02
N ALA A 134 -12.07 -63.70 -4.22
CA ALA A 134 -12.26 -64.58 -5.37
C ALA A 134 -11.62 -65.96 -5.12
N THR A 135 -10.37 -66.00 -4.63
CA THR A 135 -9.68 -67.25 -4.28
C THR A 135 -10.45 -68.05 -3.23
N ASN A 136 -10.90 -67.40 -2.15
CA ASN A 136 -11.69 -68.06 -1.10
C ASN A 136 -13.00 -68.66 -1.67
N ARG A 137 -13.68 -67.95 -2.57
CA ARG A 137 -14.88 -68.47 -3.24
C ARG A 137 -14.59 -69.71 -4.08
N VAL A 138 -13.52 -69.69 -4.88
CA VAL A 138 -13.10 -70.83 -5.72
C VAL A 138 -12.78 -72.05 -4.85
N VAL A 139 -12.01 -71.85 -3.77
CA VAL A 139 -11.65 -72.92 -2.81
C VAL A 139 -12.89 -73.53 -2.16
N LEU A 140 -13.86 -72.71 -1.74
CA LEU A 140 -15.13 -73.21 -1.18
C LEU A 140 -15.94 -74.04 -2.17
N VAL A 141 -15.99 -73.63 -3.45
CA VAL A 141 -16.65 -74.41 -4.52
C VAL A 141 -15.93 -75.73 -4.76
N ALA A 142 -14.59 -75.71 -4.81
CA ALA A 142 -13.78 -76.92 -4.97
C ALA A 142 -13.97 -77.90 -3.81
N PHE A 143 -13.99 -77.43 -2.55
CA PHE A 143 -14.28 -78.28 -1.39
C PHE A 143 -15.69 -78.88 -1.44
N LYS A 144 -16.71 -78.10 -1.82
CA LYS A 144 -18.08 -78.61 -2.02
C LYS A 144 -18.14 -79.68 -3.13
N ALA A 145 -17.39 -79.50 -4.21
CA ALA A 145 -17.32 -80.48 -5.30
C ALA A 145 -16.59 -81.76 -4.87
N ALA A 146 -15.43 -81.63 -4.22
CA ALA A 146 -14.66 -82.75 -3.68
C ALA A 146 -15.50 -83.60 -2.72
N TYR A 147 -16.24 -82.96 -1.80
CA TYR A 147 -17.16 -83.65 -0.89
C TYR A 147 -18.21 -84.51 -1.61
N LYS A 148 -18.71 -84.06 -2.77
CA LYS A 148 -19.70 -84.81 -3.56
C LYS A 148 -19.11 -86.04 -4.28
N ILE A 149 -17.82 -86.01 -4.61
CA ILE A 149 -17.17 -87.02 -5.48
C ILE A 149 -16.48 -88.13 -4.65
N LEU A 150 -16.17 -87.90 -3.38
CA LEU A 150 -15.42 -88.86 -2.56
C LEU A 150 -16.20 -90.17 -2.31
N PRO A 151 -15.57 -91.35 -2.52
CA PRO A 151 -16.24 -92.64 -2.35
C PRO A 151 -16.26 -93.15 -0.90
N SER A 152 -15.31 -92.74 -0.04
CA SER A 152 -15.21 -93.27 1.33
C SER A 152 -15.90 -92.38 2.38
N LEU A 153 -16.55 -93.01 3.36
CA LEU A 153 -17.23 -92.32 4.48
C LEU A 153 -16.22 -91.56 5.38
N LYS A 154 -14.98 -92.07 5.49
CA LYS A 154 -13.92 -91.48 6.30
C LYS A 154 -13.40 -90.17 5.70
N GLU A 155 -13.24 -90.12 4.38
CA GLU A 155 -12.87 -88.89 3.66
C GLU A 155 -14.02 -87.90 3.62
N LYS A 156 -15.27 -88.35 3.43
CA LYS A 156 -16.45 -87.47 3.56
C LYS A 156 -16.51 -86.80 4.93
N ASN A 157 -16.28 -87.55 6.01
CA ASN A 157 -16.28 -86.98 7.36
C ASN A 157 -15.12 -85.98 7.57
N HIS A 158 -13.94 -86.26 7.03
CA HIS A 158 -12.80 -85.33 7.10
C HIS A 158 -13.08 -84.02 6.36
N TYR A 159 -13.59 -84.09 5.13
CA TYR A 159 -13.95 -82.92 4.34
C TYR A 159 -15.17 -82.17 4.90
N SER A 160 -16.16 -82.86 5.47
CA SER A 160 -17.29 -82.23 6.16
C SER A 160 -16.83 -81.41 7.35
N ARG A 161 -15.88 -81.94 8.14
CA ARG A 161 -15.29 -81.23 9.28
C ARG A 161 -14.52 -79.99 8.85
N ILE A 162 -13.74 -80.06 7.78
CA ILE A 162 -13.05 -78.89 7.20
C ILE A 162 -14.08 -77.85 6.70
N LEU A 163 -15.16 -78.30 6.06
CA LEU A 163 -16.20 -77.43 5.50
C LEU A 163 -17.06 -76.78 6.59
N GLU A 164 -17.29 -77.45 7.72
CA GLU A 164 -17.91 -76.87 8.91
C GLU A 164 -16.98 -75.88 9.62
N LEU A 165 -15.70 -76.19 9.77
CA LEU A 165 -14.70 -75.25 10.29
C LEU A 165 -14.57 -74.00 9.40
N ALA A 166 -14.72 -74.15 8.08
CA ALA A 166 -14.76 -73.03 7.14
C ALA A 166 -16.07 -72.22 7.16
N LYS A 167 -17.15 -72.76 7.75
CA LYS A 167 -18.45 -72.09 7.93
C LYS A 167 -18.60 -71.41 9.29
N GLN A 168 -17.93 -71.92 10.32
CA GLN A 168 -17.91 -71.28 11.64
C GLN A 168 -17.15 -69.95 11.54
N ALA A 169 -17.64 -68.93 12.26
CA ALA A 169 -17.16 -67.56 12.22
C ALA A 169 -15.62 -67.49 12.24
N PRO A 170 -15.01 -66.57 11.49
CA PRO A 170 -13.60 -66.69 11.20
C PRO A 170 -12.80 -66.51 12.49
N HIS A 171 -11.77 -67.36 12.69
CA HIS A 171 -10.78 -67.16 13.73
C HIS A 171 -10.30 -65.71 13.64
N ARG A 172 -10.68 -64.89 14.63
CA ARG A 172 -10.42 -63.45 14.67
C ARG A 172 -8.95 -63.16 14.35
N ASP A 173 -8.05 -63.90 14.98
CA ASP A 173 -6.60 -63.81 14.81
C ASP A 173 -6.15 -64.05 13.36
N ARG A 174 -6.84 -64.93 12.63
CA ARG A 174 -6.54 -65.22 11.23
C ARG A 174 -7.02 -64.11 10.29
N VAL A 175 -8.17 -63.52 10.57
CA VAL A 175 -8.67 -62.35 9.81
C VAL A 175 -7.75 -61.15 10.05
N GLU A 176 -7.37 -60.92 11.30
CA GLU A 176 -6.43 -59.86 11.68
C GLU A 176 -5.07 -60.06 10.99
N TRP A 177 -4.57 -61.30 10.92
CA TRP A 177 -3.34 -61.61 10.18
C TRP A 177 -3.47 -61.37 8.66
N GLU A 178 -4.55 -61.86 8.02
CA GLU A 178 -4.76 -61.65 6.58
C GLU A 178 -4.99 -60.19 6.22
N LEU A 179 -5.63 -59.41 7.11
CA LEU A 179 -5.79 -57.98 6.98
C LEU A 179 -4.46 -57.24 7.12
N ALA A 180 -3.64 -57.61 8.11
CA ALA A 180 -2.30 -57.05 8.29
C ALA A 180 -1.38 -57.36 7.09
N GLU A 181 -1.46 -58.56 6.53
CA GLU A 181 -0.76 -58.95 5.31
C GLU A 181 -1.23 -58.14 4.10
N ALA A 182 -2.54 -57.96 3.94
CA ALA A 182 -3.11 -57.15 2.85
C ALA A 182 -2.73 -55.66 2.98
N LEU A 183 -2.68 -55.12 4.20
CA LEU A 183 -2.21 -53.75 4.49
C LEU A 183 -0.74 -53.59 4.11
N LYS A 184 0.10 -54.56 4.50
CA LYS A 184 1.51 -54.57 4.14
C LYS A 184 1.73 -54.69 2.62
N GLU A 185 1.02 -55.59 1.94
CA GLU A 185 1.11 -55.78 0.48
C GLU A 185 0.60 -54.55 -0.30
N ALA A 186 -0.43 -53.86 0.21
CA ALA A 186 -0.92 -52.61 -0.36
C ALA A 186 0.02 -51.40 -0.12
N GLY A 187 1.11 -51.59 0.63
CA GLY A 187 2.11 -50.57 0.90
C GLY A 187 1.75 -49.64 2.06
N PHE A 188 0.82 -50.03 2.95
CA PHE A 188 0.65 -49.35 4.23
C PHE A 188 1.80 -49.75 5.16
N SER A 189 2.72 -48.82 5.41
CA SER A 189 3.68 -48.96 6.50
C SER A 189 2.99 -48.59 7.81
N PHE A 190 2.94 -49.53 8.76
CA PHE A 190 2.70 -49.21 10.17
C PHE A 190 3.96 -48.52 10.72
N ALA A 191 4.21 -47.29 10.29
CA ALA A 191 5.16 -46.44 10.98
C ALA A 191 4.57 -46.19 12.37
N GLN A 192 5.38 -46.41 13.41
CA GLN A 192 5.09 -45.91 14.74
C GLN A 192 4.66 -44.45 14.63
N VAL A 193 3.65 -44.08 15.42
CA VAL A 193 3.23 -42.70 15.63
C VAL A 193 4.48 -41.88 15.94
N GLU A 194 5.00 -41.14 14.97
CA GLU A 194 5.93 -40.06 15.26
C GLU A 194 5.11 -39.01 16.03
N PRO A 195 5.54 -38.60 17.24
CA PRO A 195 4.86 -37.54 17.95
C PRO A 195 4.93 -36.28 17.09
N ASP A 196 3.74 -35.72 16.86
CA ASP A 196 3.52 -34.44 16.21
C ASP A 196 4.53 -33.41 16.72
N VAL A 197 5.33 -32.86 15.81
CA VAL A 197 6.13 -31.65 16.05
C VAL A 197 5.15 -30.48 16.05
N ALA A 198 4.32 -30.42 17.10
CA ALA A 198 3.49 -29.28 17.43
C ALA A 198 4.20 -28.53 18.57
N SER A 199 5.07 -27.58 18.22
CA SER A 199 5.31 -26.33 18.97
C SER A 199 6.60 -25.66 18.49
N GLN A 200 6.46 -24.75 17.52
CA GLN A 200 7.30 -23.57 17.38
C GLN A 200 6.54 -22.54 16.54
N ILE A 201 5.45 -22.05 17.11
CA ILE A 201 4.96 -20.70 16.85
C ILE A 201 5.69 -19.84 17.89
N PRO A 202 6.58 -18.92 17.52
CA PRO A 202 7.00 -17.87 18.43
C PRO A 202 5.85 -16.87 18.53
N ASP A 203 5.00 -17.03 19.54
CA ASP A 203 4.22 -15.92 20.09
C ASP A 203 5.17 -15.08 20.93
N GLU A 204 5.65 -13.97 20.37
CA GLU A 204 6.07 -12.77 21.10
C GLU A 204 6.42 -11.66 20.11
N ILE A 205 5.42 -10.85 19.76
CA ILE A 205 5.65 -9.43 19.49
C ILE A 205 4.67 -8.71 20.42
N GLU A 206 5.23 -8.15 21.49
CA GLU A 206 4.57 -7.26 22.44
C GLU A 206 3.88 -6.10 21.70
N GLU A 207 2.57 -5.98 21.84
CA GLU A 207 1.91 -4.68 21.70
C GLU A 207 2.14 -3.88 23.00
N PRO A 208 2.66 -2.65 22.95
CA PRO A 208 2.78 -1.82 24.14
C PRO A 208 1.40 -1.30 24.55
N THR A 209 0.92 -1.78 25.70
CA THR A 209 -0.17 -1.16 26.44
C THR A 209 0.27 0.21 26.96
N ALA A 210 -0.39 1.28 26.52
CA ALA A 210 -0.43 2.55 27.22
C ALA A 210 -1.90 3.00 27.34
N SER A 211 -2.53 2.50 28.39
CA SER A 211 -3.76 3.03 28.97
C SER A 211 -3.39 3.50 30.37
N ASP A 212 -3.06 4.77 30.53
CA ASP A 212 -3.32 5.52 31.74
C ASP A 212 -4.12 6.76 31.34
N ALA A 213 -5.39 6.73 31.72
CA ALA A 213 -6.30 7.85 31.64
C ALA A 213 -6.20 8.70 32.92
N ASP A 214 -6.82 9.88 32.84
CA ASP A 214 -7.08 10.92 33.85
C ASP A 214 -5.99 12.00 34.01
N LYS A 215 -6.25 13.31 33.89
CA LYS A 215 -7.49 14.10 33.80
C LYS A 215 -7.18 15.50 33.21
N ASP A 216 -8.24 16.15 32.75
CA ASP A 216 -8.59 17.56 32.98
C ASP A 216 -8.86 18.48 31.77
N VAL A 217 -10.12 18.96 31.78
CA VAL A 217 -10.61 20.31 31.43
C VAL A 217 -11.02 20.58 29.97
N ASP A 218 -12.29 20.27 29.71
CA ASP A 218 -13.37 21.24 29.45
C ASP A 218 -13.02 22.49 28.61
N THR A 219 -13.42 22.53 27.34
CA THR A 219 -13.97 23.78 26.77
C THR A 219 -14.92 23.50 25.60
N LYS A 220 -16.14 24.01 25.76
CA LYS A 220 -17.26 24.08 24.80
C LYS A 220 -16.88 24.86 23.53
N HIS A 221 -17.39 24.42 22.37
CA HIS A 221 -17.96 25.25 21.29
C HIS A 221 -18.62 24.31 20.25
N SER A 222 -19.93 24.04 20.34
CA SER A 222 -21.00 24.77 19.61
C SER A 222 -20.79 24.85 18.10
N PHE A 223 -21.30 23.87 17.35
CA PHE A 223 -21.62 23.99 15.93
C PHE A 223 -23.10 24.39 15.78
N PRO A 224 -23.45 25.39 14.93
CA PRO A 224 -24.84 25.61 14.57
C PRO A 224 -25.22 24.79 13.34
N GLU A 225 -26.38 24.17 13.48
CA GLU A 225 -27.20 23.54 12.45
C GLU A 225 -28.11 24.62 11.83
N ALA A 226 -28.10 24.76 10.51
CA ALA A 226 -29.16 25.39 9.71
C ALA A 226 -28.98 24.87 8.27
N ALA A 227 -29.89 24.14 7.63
CA ALA A 227 -31.31 24.41 7.35
C ALA A 227 -31.52 25.68 6.52
N ASN A 228 -31.26 25.57 5.20
CA ASN A 228 -32.17 25.93 4.09
C ASN A 228 -31.57 25.50 2.76
#